data_AF-A0ABD5PGM9-F1
#
_entry.id   AF-A0ABD5PGM9-F1
#
_cell.length_a   1.000
_cell.length_b   1.000
_cell.length_c   1.000
_cell.angle_alpha   90.00
_cell.angle_beta   90.00
_cell.angle_gamma   90.00
#
_symmetry.space_group_name_H-M   'P 1'
#
loop_
_entity.id
_entity.type
_entity.pdbx_description
1 polymer ?
#
loop_
_entity_poly.entity_id
_entity_poly.type
_entity_poly.pdbx_seq_one_letter_code
_entity_poly.pdbx_strand_id
1 'polypeptide(L)'
;MDRIRALLSGTRRLVTVAAVLVLVAAGVAVATGVFGAPSVAGVDNRFGPVDDETTAVETDLHVSNPNPLGVSFGDATVDYAVSMNGVGMAEGTKSGVALDRGASTLAFRTDMHNERIPDWWVSHVRNDERTTLTVDASVSSPLLGGAGVDAPAVEREVETDLVGGFASNETRPVNASRPLVSDPVLYVNETDAAWGEVNDSATPIDTNFTLYNPKPVPVALTEVGYTVTMNDVTVGQGASDRTYVVPSGEARTLETTTRIDNSELDEWWVSHLQRNQTTDLRIEFYATLRVGGDSIRVPLDSLTYEKTFETDVFGTKADGGEVANASGGSTTATTTATDGESGSEGTTGTTAGGSTTTATTTTDAGGLFGGGDGNGSAGDGGGPGTTTTDDGLLGLRS
;
A
#
# COMPACT_ATOMS: atom_id res chain seq x y z
N MET A 1 39.28 -25.05 -16.73
CA MET A 1 37.89 -24.90 -17.17
C MET A 1 37.15 -26.12 -16.69
N ASP A 2 36.41 -26.02 -15.59
CA ASP A 2 35.36 -26.98 -15.25
C ASP A 2 34.37 -26.34 -14.29
N ARG A 3 33.10 -26.62 -14.56
CA ARG A 3 31.91 -25.97 -13.98
C ARG A 3 31.48 -26.70 -12.71
N ILE A 4 31.01 -25.96 -11.71
CA ILE A 4 29.99 -26.47 -10.77
C ILE A 4 28.91 -25.39 -10.61
N ARG A 5 27.67 -25.82 -10.85
CA ARG A 5 26.41 -25.09 -10.71
C ARG A 5 25.76 -25.42 -9.35
N ALA A 6 25.02 -24.42 -8.87
CA ALA A 6 23.71 -24.50 -8.21
C ALA A 6 23.59 -24.82 -6.70
N LEU A 7 22.47 -24.32 -6.16
CA LEU A 7 21.83 -24.49 -4.83
C LEU A 7 22.29 -23.42 -3.80
N LEU A 8 21.45 -22.59 -3.18
CA LEU A 8 20.14 -22.79 -2.53
C LEU A 8 19.45 -21.43 -2.25
N SER A 9 18.18 -21.27 -2.62
CA SER A 9 16.99 -21.19 -1.73
C SER A 9 16.83 -19.89 -0.92
N GLY A 10 15.68 -19.23 -1.13
CA GLY A 10 15.26 -17.99 -0.49
C GLY A 10 15.38 -18.02 1.04
N THR A 11 15.96 -16.95 1.57
CA THR A 11 16.10 -16.76 3.01
C THR A 11 15.02 -15.78 3.44
N ARG A 12 13.98 -16.27 4.11
CA ARG A 12 13.25 -15.44 5.08
C ARG A 12 14.27 -15.03 6.12
N ARG A 13 14.74 -13.79 6.07
CA ARG A 13 15.62 -13.23 7.10
C ARG A 13 14.78 -12.98 8.33
N LEU A 14 14.72 -13.98 9.19
CA LEU A 14 14.41 -13.77 10.60
C LEU A 14 15.55 -12.88 11.13
N VAL A 15 15.25 -11.62 11.41
CA VAL A 15 16.20 -10.70 12.04
C VAL A 15 16.34 -11.16 13.48
N THR A 16 17.30 -12.05 13.72
CA THR A 16 17.73 -12.40 15.08
C THR A 16 18.48 -11.19 15.63
N VAL A 17 17.80 -10.37 16.43
CA VAL A 17 18.40 -9.26 17.15
C VAL A 17 19.48 -9.83 18.09
N ALA A 18 20.74 -9.53 17.79
CA ALA A 18 21.85 -9.81 18.68
C ALA A 18 21.70 -8.94 19.93
N ALA A 19 21.58 -9.56 21.10
CA ALA A 19 21.49 -8.87 22.37
C ALA A 19 22.74 -7.99 22.59
N VAL A 20 22.59 -6.68 22.38
CA VAL A 20 23.60 -5.68 22.74
C VAL A 20 23.35 -5.27 24.19
N LEU A 21 24.25 -5.72 25.07
CA LEU A 21 24.33 -5.34 26.48
C LEU A 21 24.55 -3.82 26.63
N VAL A 22 23.48 -3.05 26.85
CA VAL A 22 23.57 -1.66 27.30
C VAL A 22 23.80 -1.65 28.82
N LEU A 23 25.02 -1.31 29.22
CA LEU A 23 25.62 -1.62 30.51
C LEU A 23 26.11 -0.35 31.24
N VAL A 24 25.26 0.66 31.48
CA VAL A 24 25.80 1.96 32.00
C VAL A 24 25.16 2.53 33.28
N ALA A 25 24.01 2.09 33.78
CA ALA A 25 23.46 2.67 35.03
C ALA A 25 23.32 1.70 36.23
N ALA A 26 23.82 0.45 36.12
CA ALA A 26 23.88 -0.53 37.21
C ALA A 26 25.32 -0.82 37.70
N GLY A 27 26.29 0.03 37.33
CA GLY A 27 27.73 -0.25 37.45
C GLY A 27 28.29 -0.47 38.87
N VAL A 28 27.54 -0.13 39.92
CA VAL A 28 28.00 -0.36 41.31
C VAL A 28 27.37 -1.62 41.94
N ALA A 29 26.22 -2.09 41.44
CA ALA A 29 25.55 -3.29 41.97
C ALA A 29 25.87 -4.57 41.18
N VAL A 30 26.31 -4.45 39.92
CA VAL A 30 26.68 -5.60 39.06
C VAL A 30 27.95 -6.31 39.55
N ALA A 31 28.80 -5.65 40.36
CA ALA A 31 30.04 -6.24 40.86
C ALA A 31 29.84 -7.37 41.92
N THR A 32 28.63 -7.59 42.45
CA THR A 32 28.36 -8.64 43.45
C THR A 32 27.62 -9.87 42.92
N GLY A 33 27.16 -9.87 41.66
CA GLY A 33 26.57 -11.06 41.01
C GLY A 33 25.17 -11.47 41.49
N VAL A 34 24.44 -10.62 42.24
CA VAL A 34 23.12 -10.96 42.81
C VAL A 34 21.93 -10.38 42.05
N PHE A 35 22.12 -9.31 41.25
CA PHE A 35 21.05 -8.61 40.53
C PHE A 35 21.46 -8.28 39.08
N GLY A 36 20.62 -8.62 38.10
CA GLY A 36 20.82 -8.31 36.67
C GLY A 36 19.95 -7.12 36.23
N ALA A 37 20.34 -6.40 35.19
CA ALA A 37 19.53 -5.30 34.67
C ALA A 37 18.30 -5.85 33.91
N PRO A 38 17.10 -5.28 34.10
CA PRO A 38 15.98 -5.53 33.20
C PRO A 38 16.36 -5.16 31.76
N SER A 39 15.84 -5.89 30.79
CA SER A 39 16.07 -5.64 29.37
C SER A 39 14.76 -5.66 28.59
N VAL A 40 14.64 -4.80 27.58
CA VAL A 40 13.56 -4.88 26.59
C VAL A 40 13.87 -6.02 25.62
N ALA A 41 12.97 -6.98 25.53
CA ALA A 41 13.03 -8.14 24.65
C ALA A 41 12.38 -7.88 23.28
N GLY A 42 11.43 -6.95 23.20
CA GLY A 42 10.74 -6.57 21.98
C GLY A 42 9.67 -5.51 22.21
N VAL A 43 9.21 -4.90 21.11
CA VAL A 43 8.11 -3.93 21.09
C VAL A 43 7.20 -4.31 19.92
N ASP A 44 5.97 -4.66 20.22
CA ASP A 44 4.92 -4.89 19.23
C ASP A 44 3.99 -3.67 19.21
N ASN A 45 3.62 -3.21 18.01
CA ASN A 45 2.73 -2.07 17.84
C ASN A 45 1.62 -2.45 16.86
N ARG A 46 0.41 -1.98 17.09
CA ARG A 46 -0.70 -2.14 16.15
C ARG A 46 -1.62 -0.93 16.21
N PHE A 47 -2.31 -0.66 15.10
CA PHE A 47 -3.43 0.29 15.13
C PHE A 47 -4.60 -0.32 15.91
N GLY A 48 -5.19 0.48 16.78
CA GLY A 48 -6.40 0.19 17.52
C GLY A 48 -7.61 0.88 16.87
N PRO A 49 -8.66 1.20 17.66
CA PRO A 49 -9.79 2.01 17.21
C PRO A 49 -9.33 3.34 16.58
N VAL A 50 -10.00 3.74 15.51
CA VAL A 50 -9.78 4.99 14.79
C VAL A 50 -11.11 5.72 14.63
N ASP A 51 -11.09 7.03 14.86
CA ASP A 51 -12.16 7.97 14.56
C ASP A 51 -11.59 9.16 13.77
N ASP A 52 -12.41 10.18 13.51
CA ASP A 52 -12.07 11.30 12.64
C ASP A 52 -10.89 12.13 13.18
N GLU A 53 -10.74 12.23 14.51
CA GLU A 53 -9.73 13.08 15.15
C GLU A 53 -8.47 12.29 15.55
N THR A 54 -8.65 11.04 15.95
CA THR A 54 -7.59 10.25 16.58
C THR A 54 -7.53 8.81 16.09
N THR A 55 -6.30 8.30 16.02
CA THR A 55 -6.01 6.89 15.80
C THR A 55 -5.31 6.35 17.02
N ALA A 56 -5.83 5.28 17.64
CA ALA A 56 -5.11 4.63 18.72
C ALA A 56 -3.96 3.78 18.19
N VAL A 57 -2.82 3.84 18.87
CA VAL A 57 -1.70 2.91 18.73
C VAL A 57 -1.63 2.09 20.02
N GLU A 58 -1.78 0.79 19.88
CA GLU A 58 -1.62 -0.16 20.98
C GLU A 58 -0.22 -0.76 20.91
N THR A 59 0.53 -0.61 22.00
CA THR A 59 1.93 -1.05 22.10
C THR A 59 2.06 -2.09 23.20
N ASP A 60 2.61 -3.24 22.86
CA ASP A 60 2.97 -4.30 23.81
C ASP A 60 4.50 -4.34 23.93
N LEU A 61 5.02 -3.86 25.07
CA LEU A 61 6.45 -3.86 25.39
C LEU A 61 6.81 -5.11 26.18
N HIS A 62 7.65 -5.96 25.61
CA HIS A 62 8.13 -7.16 26.26
C HIS A 62 9.40 -6.85 27.06
N VAL A 63 9.34 -7.00 28.37
CA VAL A 63 10.45 -6.75 29.29
C VAL A 63 10.83 -8.06 29.98
N SER A 64 12.13 -8.29 30.16
CA SER A 64 12.67 -9.40 30.95
C SER A 64 13.43 -8.85 32.15
N ASN A 65 12.97 -9.17 33.35
CA ASN A 65 13.60 -8.81 34.61
C ASN A 65 14.30 -10.03 35.24
N PRO A 66 15.64 -10.14 35.17
CA PRO A 66 16.36 -11.30 35.68
C PRO A 66 16.47 -11.31 37.23
N ASN A 67 15.96 -10.30 37.93
CA ASN A 67 16.15 -10.17 39.37
C ASN A 67 15.27 -11.11 40.19
N PRO A 68 15.81 -11.74 41.25
CA PRO A 68 15.05 -12.63 42.14
C PRO A 68 14.09 -11.87 43.06
N LEU A 69 13.76 -10.61 42.82
CA LEU A 69 12.67 -9.88 43.47
C LEU A 69 11.99 -9.05 42.38
N GLY A 70 10.65 -9.06 42.35
CA GLY A 70 9.91 -8.11 41.53
C GLY A 70 10.27 -6.72 42.05
N VAL A 71 10.96 -5.95 41.23
CA VAL A 71 11.23 -4.55 41.56
C VAL A 71 9.94 -3.84 41.18
N SER A 72 9.11 -3.53 42.17
CA SER A 72 8.13 -2.49 41.97
C SER A 72 8.94 -1.22 41.76
N PHE A 73 9.23 -0.89 40.51
CA PHE A 73 9.67 0.44 40.17
C PHE A 73 8.45 1.35 40.38
N GLY A 74 8.12 1.61 41.64
CA GLY A 74 6.90 2.33 42.05
C GLY A 74 6.79 3.70 41.40
N ASP A 75 7.89 4.20 40.85
CA ASP A 75 8.00 5.49 40.19
C ASP A 75 8.74 5.40 38.83
N ALA A 76 8.85 4.21 38.20
CA ALA A 76 9.37 4.17 36.82
C ALA A 76 8.34 4.80 35.88
N THR A 77 8.86 5.63 34.99
CA THR A 77 8.12 6.26 33.91
C THR A 77 8.69 5.77 32.60
N VAL A 78 7.81 5.29 31.71
CA VAL A 78 8.14 4.90 30.35
C VAL A 78 7.58 5.98 29.44
N ASP A 79 8.47 6.67 28.73
CA ASP A 79 8.11 7.62 27.69
C ASP A 79 8.26 6.93 26.34
N TYR A 80 7.33 7.20 25.43
CA TYR A 80 7.21 6.53 24.14
C TYR A 80 6.84 7.55 23.08
N ALA A 81 7.51 7.52 21.93
CA ALA A 81 7.23 8.39 20.80
C ALA A 81 7.24 7.60 19.49
N VAL A 82 6.31 7.92 18.60
CA VAL A 82 6.23 7.41 17.23
C VAL A 82 6.42 8.56 16.28
N SER A 83 7.33 8.39 15.33
CA SER A 83 7.48 9.34 14.22
C SER A 83 7.50 8.63 12.88
N MET A 84 7.02 9.31 11.85
CA MET A 84 7.04 8.84 10.47
C MET A 84 7.72 9.93 9.63
N ASN A 85 8.89 9.62 9.06
CA ASN A 85 9.78 10.61 8.42
C ASN A 85 10.12 11.81 9.33
N GLY A 86 10.22 11.57 10.64
CA GLY A 86 10.47 12.62 11.63
C GLY A 86 9.27 13.49 11.98
N VAL A 87 8.09 13.26 11.38
CA VAL A 87 6.83 13.85 11.82
C VAL A 87 6.36 13.10 13.06
N GLY A 88 6.28 13.78 14.21
CA GLY A 88 5.79 13.21 15.45
C GLY A 88 4.31 12.85 15.35
N MET A 89 4.01 11.56 15.37
CA MET A 89 2.64 11.05 15.21
C MET A 89 1.97 10.87 16.57
N ALA A 90 2.68 10.29 17.53
CA ALA A 90 2.14 9.96 18.83
C ALA A 90 3.22 10.08 19.90
N GLU A 91 2.86 10.58 21.08
CA GLU A 91 3.71 10.64 22.27
C GLU A 91 2.89 10.17 23.48
N GLY A 92 3.48 9.31 24.30
CA GLY A 92 2.81 8.73 25.47
C GLY A 92 3.76 8.55 26.64
N THR A 93 3.25 8.80 27.85
CA THR A 93 3.98 8.63 29.10
C THR A 93 3.20 7.72 30.03
N LYS A 94 3.83 6.65 30.54
CA LYS A 94 3.26 5.76 31.55
C LYS A 94 4.10 5.73 32.81
N SER A 95 3.54 6.24 33.91
CA SER A 95 4.14 6.16 35.24
C SER A 95 3.62 4.96 36.05
N GLY A 96 4.40 4.54 37.05
CA GLY A 96 4.01 3.52 38.02
C GLY A 96 4.08 2.11 37.45
N VAL A 97 5.00 1.86 36.52
CA VAL A 97 5.17 0.55 35.88
C VAL A 97 5.83 -0.42 36.87
N ALA A 98 5.05 -1.40 37.33
CA ALA A 98 5.60 -2.52 38.10
C ALA A 98 6.19 -3.57 37.14
N LEU A 99 7.45 -3.95 37.37
CA LEU A 99 8.09 -5.04 36.65
C LEU A 99 8.16 -6.26 37.55
N ASP A 100 7.35 -7.26 37.22
CA ASP A 100 7.41 -8.55 37.88
C ASP A 100 8.76 -9.24 37.60
N ARG A 101 9.03 -10.33 38.32
CA ARG A 101 10.20 -11.17 38.03
C ARG A 101 9.97 -11.90 36.70
N GLY A 102 11.00 -11.97 35.87
CA GLY A 102 10.98 -12.73 34.63
C GLY A 102 10.41 -11.93 33.46
N ALA A 103 9.77 -12.62 32.52
CA ALA A 103 9.16 -11.99 31.36
C ALA A 103 7.83 -11.31 31.74
N SER A 104 7.62 -10.10 31.26
CA SER A 104 6.40 -9.31 31.44
C SER A 104 6.07 -8.57 30.15
N THR A 105 4.78 -8.41 29.87
CA THR A 105 4.30 -7.56 28.78
C THR A 105 3.61 -6.35 29.38
N LEU A 106 4.05 -5.16 28.98
CA LEU A 106 3.46 -3.90 29.37
C LEU A 106 2.66 -3.36 28.20
N ALA A 107 1.34 -3.30 28.38
CA ALA A 107 0.44 -2.76 27.38
C ALA A 107 0.27 -1.25 27.56
N PHE A 108 0.47 -0.51 26.47
CA PHE A 108 0.25 0.93 26.39
C PHE A 108 -0.74 1.23 25.27
N ARG A 109 -1.44 2.34 25.44
CA ARG A 109 -2.26 2.93 24.40
C ARG A 109 -1.86 4.38 24.31
N THR A 110 -1.53 4.82 23.11
CA THR A 110 -1.22 6.20 22.79
C THR A 110 -2.14 6.64 21.67
N ASP A 111 -2.68 7.85 21.76
CA ASP A 111 -3.52 8.39 20.69
C ASP A 111 -2.65 9.22 19.75
N MET A 112 -2.71 8.91 18.46
CA MET A 112 -2.12 9.68 17.37
C MET A 112 -3.17 10.68 16.88
N HIS A 113 -2.77 11.92 16.65
CA HIS A 113 -3.67 12.95 16.12
C HIS A 113 -3.70 12.90 14.59
N ASN A 114 -4.89 12.70 14.01
CA ASN A 114 -5.04 12.54 12.56
C ASN A 114 -4.70 13.84 11.79
N GLU A 115 -4.74 15.01 12.43
CA GLU A 115 -4.31 16.29 11.85
C GLU A 115 -2.83 16.29 11.39
N ARG A 116 -2.02 15.31 11.83
CA ARG A 116 -0.62 15.13 11.42
C ARG A 116 -0.46 14.32 10.13
N ILE A 117 -1.53 13.67 9.66
CA ILE A 117 -1.51 12.86 8.43
C ILE A 117 -1.13 13.69 7.20
N PRO A 118 -1.65 14.91 6.99
CA PRO A 118 -1.21 15.77 5.87
C PRO A 118 0.31 16.04 5.89
N ASP A 119 0.88 16.38 7.04
CA ASP A 119 2.31 16.67 7.20
C ASP A 119 3.15 15.41 6.88
N TRP A 120 2.74 14.27 7.43
CA TRP A 120 3.38 12.98 7.14
C TRP A 120 3.28 12.63 5.66
N TRP A 121 2.10 12.75 5.05
CA TRP A 121 1.88 12.45 3.64
C TRP A 121 2.78 13.27 2.72
N VAL A 122 2.89 14.58 2.97
CA VAL A 122 3.80 15.45 2.23
C VAL A 122 5.24 14.98 2.34
N SER A 123 5.68 14.58 3.53
CA SER A 123 7.02 14.02 3.73
C SER A 123 7.22 12.69 2.99
N HIS A 124 6.19 11.84 2.95
CA HIS A 124 6.21 10.55 2.26
C HIS A 124 6.41 10.72 0.77
N VAL A 125 5.59 11.58 0.13
CA VAL A 125 5.68 11.84 -1.31
C VAL A 125 7.01 12.52 -1.67
N ARG A 126 7.49 13.47 -0.85
CA ARG A 126 8.80 14.11 -1.06
C ARG A 126 9.99 13.15 -0.96
N ASN A 127 9.83 12.07 -0.21
CA ASN A 127 10.83 11.01 -0.04
C ASN A 127 10.60 9.85 -1.03
N ASP A 128 10.11 10.15 -2.25
CA ASP A 128 9.83 9.16 -3.29
C ASP A 128 8.88 8.04 -2.82
N GLU A 129 7.82 8.42 -2.12
CA GLU A 129 6.84 7.49 -1.55
C GLU A 129 7.45 6.50 -0.54
N ARG A 130 8.40 6.99 0.26
CA ARG A 130 9.05 6.23 1.34
C ARG A 130 8.79 6.88 2.69
N THR A 131 8.46 6.03 3.66
CA THR A 131 8.34 6.41 5.07
C THR A 131 9.29 5.57 5.90
N THR A 132 10.14 6.24 6.69
CA THR A 132 10.82 5.63 7.83
C THR A 132 9.97 5.83 9.08
N LEU A 133 9.39 4.74 9.57
CA LEU A 133 8.76 4.70 10.89
C LEU A 133 9.85 4.52 11.94
N THR A 134 9.89 5.40 12.93
CA THR A 134 10.76 5.28 14.11
C THR A 134 9.91 5.23 15.36
N VAL A 135 10.16 4.22 16.19
CA VAL A 135 9.54 4.06 17.50
C VAL A 135 10.64 4.15 18.55
N ASP A 136 10.57 5.22 19.36
CA ASP A 136 11.48 5.50 20.44
C ASP A 136 10.79 5.22 21.78
N ALA A 137 11.50 4.55 22.69
CA ALA A 137 11.04 4.34 24.05
C ALA A 137 12.18 4.66 25.01
N SER A 138 11.89 5.36 26.10
CA SER A 138 12.86 5.61 27.17
C SER A 138 12.25 5.27 28.52
N VAL A 139 13.08 4.75 29.42
CA VAL A 139 12.65 4.37 30.77
C VAL A 139 13.42 5.22 31.77
N SER A 140 12.71 6.03 32.55
CA SER A 140 13.27 6.82 33.64
C SER A 140 12.82 6.30 35.00
N SER A 141 13.70 6.38 36.00
CA SER A 141 13.36 6.01 37.38
C SER A 141 14.20 6.81 38.37
N PRO A 142 13.65 7.23 39.53
CA PRO A 142 14.43 7.80 40.61
C PRO A 142 15.57 6.89 41.09
N LEU A 143 15.39 5.57 40.98
CA LEU A 143 16.41 4.56 41.33
C LEU A 143 17.60 4.54 40.35
N LEU A 144 17.40 5.02 39.12
CA LEU A 144 18.44 5.20 38.11
C LEU A 144 19.11 6.59 38.20
N GLY A 145 18.89 7.31 39.30
CA GLY A 145 19.37 8.69 39.47
C GLY A 145 18.57 9.71 38.67
N GLY A 146 17.38 9.36 38.19
CA GLY A 146 16.50 10.23 37.40
C GLY A 146 16.90 10.39 35.93
N ALA A 147 18.04 9.83 35.50
CA ALA A 147 18.40 9.78 34.09
C ALA A 147 17.58 8.69 33.38
N GLY A 148 16.96 9.04 32.25
CA GLY A 148 16.30 8.08 31.36
C GLY A 148 17.33 7.15 30.70
N VAL A 149 16.95 5.90 30.50
CA VAL A 149 17.68 4.94 29.67
C VAL A 149 16.87 4.69 28.42
N ASP A 150 17.42 5.05 27.27
CA ASP A 150 16.78 4.85 25.98
C ASP A 150 16.82 3.36 25.58
N ALA A 151 15.68 2.86 25.15
CA ALA A 151 15.60 1.60 24.44
C ALA A 151 16.15 1.78 23.02
N PRO A 152 16.66 0.69 22.39
CA PRO A 152 17.01 0.75 20.98
C PRO A 152 15.79 1.18 20.14
N ALA A 153 15.97 2.19 19.30
CA ALA A 153 14.95 2.62 18.36
C ALA A 153 14.56 1.47 17.43
N VAL A 154 13.27 1.30 17.18
CA VAL A 154 12.76 0.37 16.16
C VAL A 154 12.46 1.16 14.91
N GLU A 155 13.24 0.90 13.86
CA GLU A 155 13.06 1.52 12.54
C GLU A 155 12.44 0.53 11.56
N ARG A 156 11.49 1.00 10.76
CA ARG A 156 10.89 0.25 9.65
C ARG A 156 10.70 1.15 8.44
N GLU A 157 10.86 0.57 7.26
CA GLU A 157 10.57 1.25 5.99
C GLU A 157 9.22 0.79 5.45
N VAL A 158 8.42 1.76 5.02
CA VAL A 158 7.16 1.56 4.30
C VAL A 158 7.28 2.27 2.96
N GLU A 159 6.99 1.57 1.87
CA GLU A 159 7.13 2.08 0.51
C GLU A 159 5.82 1.92 -0.24
N THR A 160 5.46 2.92 -1.04
CA THR A 160 4.34 2.84 -1.98
C THR A 160 4.78 3.24 -3.39
N ASP A 161 3.87 3.14 -4.37
CA ASP A 161 4.10 3.52 -5.76
C ASP A 161 2.77 3.91 -6.40
N LEU A 162 2.13 4.96 -5.91
CA LEU A 162 0.76 5.29 -6.21
C LEU A 162 0.56 5.79 -7.65
N VAL A 163 1.56 6.44 -8.23
CA VAL A 163 1.46 7.04 -9.57
C VAL A 163 2.26 6.31 -10.65
N GLY A 164 3.21 5.45 -10.30
CA GLY A 164 4.05 4.76 -11.30
C GLY A 164 3.28 3.82 -12.22
N GLY A 165 2.14 3.30 -11.77
CA GLY A 165 1.26 2.47 -12.59
C GLY A 165 0.41 3.24 -13.62
N PHE A 166 0.45 4.57 -13.61
CA PHE A 166 -0.29 5.40 -14.57
C PHE A 166 0.35 5.39 -15.97
N ALA A 167 1.65 5.13 -16.02
CA ALA A 167 2.42 5.09 -17.26
C ALA A 167 1.92 3.94 -18.16
N SER A 168 1.48 4.25 -19.38
CA SER A 168 0.99 3.24 -20.33
C SER A 168 1.20 3.69 -21.77
N ASN A 169 1.62 2.76 -22.62
CA ASN A 169 1.73 2.93 -24.08
C ASN A 169 0.56 2.25 -24.83
N GLU A 170 -0.49 1.83 -24.11
CA GLU A 170 -1.64 1.18 -24.72
C GLU A 170 -2.54 2.23 -25.39
N THR A 171 -2.77 2.04 -26.70
CA THR A 171 -3.69 2.87 -27.47
C THR A 171 -5.13 2.57 -27.12
N ARG A 172 -5.82 3.56 -26.57
CA ARG A 172 -7.18 3.44 -26.05
C ARG A 172 -8.12 4.41 -26.78
N PRO A 173 -9.28 3.96 -27.27
CA PRO A 173 -10.24 4.84 -27.93
C PRO A 173 -10.96 5.72 -26.90
N VAL A 174 -11.26 6.96 -27.31
CA VAL A 174 -12.20 7.86 -26.63
C VAL A 174 -13.47 7.89 -27.46
N ASN A 175 -14.58 7.45 -26.86
CA ASN A 175 -15.88 7.33 -27.53
C ASN A 175 -16.85 8.35 -26.95
N ALA A 176 -17.36 9.26 -27.78
CA ALA A 176 -18.37 10.22 -27.36
C ALA A 176 -19.73 9.54 -27.09
N SER A 177 -20.02 8.40 -27.75
CA SER A 177 -21.29 7.69 -27.63
C SER A 177 -22.51 8.59 -27.88
N ARG A 178 -22.37 9.53 -28.83
CA ARG A 178 -23.42 10.48 -29.22
C ARG A 178 -23.98 10.18 -30.61
N PRO A 179 -25.29 10.34 -30.84
CA PRO A 179 -25.84 10.30 -32.19
C PRO A 179 -25.13 11.31 -33.10
N LEU A 180 -24.88 10.93 -34.36
CA LEU A 180 -24.26 11.76 -35.41
C LEU A 180 -22.78 12.11 -35.20
N VAL A 181 -22.16 11.71 -34.10
CA VAL A 181 -20.71 11.77 -33.90
C VAL A 181 -20.15 10.37 -34.15
N SER A 182 -19.25 10.25 -35.13
CA SER A 182 -18.57 8.96 -35.34
C SER A 182 -17.58 8.73 -34.21
N ASP A 183 -17.55 7.53 -33.66
CA ASP A 183 -16.54 7.10 -32.71
C ASP A 183 -15.43 6.28 -33.40
N PRO A 184 -14.20 6.26 -32.86
CA PRO A 184 -13.74 7.08 -31.73
C PRO A 184 -13.52 8.54 -32.14
N VAL A 185 -13.71 9.47 -31.20
CA VAL A 185 -13.45 10.90 -31.41
C VAL A 185 -11.97 11.24 -31.31
N LEU A 186 -11.24 10.54 -30.45
CA LEU A 186 -9.79 10.61 -30.25
C LEU A 186 -9.27 9.23 -29.87
N TYR A 187 -7.97 9.04 -30.00
CA TYR A 187 -7.24 7.95 -29.34
C TYR A 187 -6.28 8.54 -28.31
N VAL A 188 -6.11 7.88 -27.18
CA VAL A 188 -5.03 8.15 -26.24
C VAL A 188 -3.98 7.08 -26.45
N ASN A 189 -2.82 7.46 -26.95
CA ASN A 189 -1.76 6.53 -27.30
C ASN A 189 -0.82 6.26 -26.12
N GLU A 190 -0.62 7.27 -25.27
CA GLU A 190 0.33 7.24 -24.17
C GLU A 190 -0.22 8.05 -23.00
N THR A 191 0.02 7.56 -21.78
CA THR A 191 -0.22 8.26 -20.53
C THR A 191 1.01 8.18 -19.65
N ASP A 192 1.30 9.25 -18.91
CA ASP A 192 2.37 9.30 -17.91
C ASP A 192 1.91 10.14 -16.72
N ALA A 193 2.45 9.83 -15.54
CA ALA A 193 2.25 10.64 -14.33
C ALA A 193 3.53 10.71 -13.50
N ALA A 194 3.71 11.84 -12.81
CA ALA A 194 4.73 12.02 -11.79
C ALA A 194 4.20 12.96 -10.70
N TRP A 195 4.77 12.86 -9.51
CA TRP A 195 4.51 13.86 -8.47
C TRP A 195 5.06 15.23 -8.89
N GLY A 196 4.24 16.26 -8.69
CA GLY A 196 4.67 17.65 -8.84
C GLY A 196 5.27 18.20 -7.54
N GLU A 197 5.36 19.52 -7.44
CA GLU A 197 5.87 20.20 -6.24
C GLU A 197 4.84 20.15 -5.10
N VAL A 198 5.04 19.20 -4.17
CA VAL A 198 4.16 18.99 -3.02
C VAL A 198 4.36 20.08 -1.97
N ASN A 199 3.25 20.56 -1.41
CA ASN A 199 3.22 21.50 -0.28
C ASN A 199 2.16 21.06 0.74
N ASP A 200 2.02 21.81 1.83
CA ASP A 200 1.18 21.46 2.98
C ASP A 200 -0.31 21.38 2.63
N SER A 201 -0.77 22.15 1.63
CA SER A 201 -2.19 22.20 1.23
C SER A 201 -2.55 21.24 0.10
N ALA A 202 -1.60 20.91 -0.78
CA ALA A 202 -1.90 20.12 -1.97
C ALA A 202 -0.72 19.25 -2.40
N THR A 203 -1.07 18.08 -2.92
CA THR A 203 -0.14 17.14 -3.56
C THR A 203 -0.47 17.06 -5.06
N PRO A 204 0.27 17.79 -5.92
CA PRO A 204 0.04 17.76 -7.36
C PRO A 204 0.54 16.46 -7.99
N ILE A 205 -0.18 15.96 -8.99
CA ILE A 205 0.25 14.89 -9.89
C ILE A 205 0.25 15.49 -11.29
N ASP A 206 1.43 15.63 -11.87
CA ASP A 206 1.60 16.07 -13.24
C ASP A 206 1.37 14.90 -14.17
N THR A 207 0.38 15.02 -15.04
CA THR A 207 -0.11 13.97 -15.93
C THR A 207 -0.04 14.40 -17.38
N ASN A 208 0.41 13.49 -18.24
CA ASN A 208 0.54 13.71 -19.67
C ASN A 208 -0.32 12.71 -20.44
N PHE A 209 -0.97 13.18 -21.49
CA PHE A 209 -1.80 12.37 -22.39
C PHE A 209 -1.42 12.65 -23.83
N THR A 210 -0.92 11.65 -24.57
CA THR A 210 -0.67 11.78 -26.01
C THR A 210 -1.93 11.41 -26.79
N LEU A 211 -2.61 12.42 -27.32
CA LEU A 211 -3.91 12.29 -28.00
C LEU A 211 -3.73 12.30 -29.52
N TYR A 212 -4.25 11.31 -30.21
CA TYR A 212 -4.31 11.26 -31.68
C TYR A 212 -5.73 11.53 -32.18
N ASN A 213 -5.86 12.39 -33.20
CA ASN A 213 -7.15 12.72 -33.80
C ASN A 213 -7.36 11.98 -35.13
N PRO A 214 -8.25 10.96 -35.17
CA PRO A 214 -8.56 10.22 -36.39
C PRO A 214 -9.55 10.97 -37.31
N LYS A 215 -10.10 12.12 -36.89
CA LYS A 215 -11.09 12.87 -37.66
C LYS A 215 -10.43 13.70 -38.76
N PRO A 216 -11.12 13.94 -39.89
CA PRO A 216 -10.64 14.80 -40.97
C PRO A 216 -10.67 16.30 -40.63
N VAL A 217 -11.08 16.65 -39.41
CA VAL A 217 -11.18 18.02 -38.91
C VAL A 217 -10.51 18.13 -37.54
N PRO A 218 -9.98 19.30 -37.15
CA PRO A 218 -9.42 19.50 -35.81
C PRO A 218 -10.45 19.25 -34.71
N VAL A 219 -10.01 18.66 -33.60
CA VAL A 219 -10.82 18.47 -32.38
C VAL A 219 -10.23 19.38 -31.30
N ALA A 220 -11.07 20.23 -30.71
CA ALA A 220 -10.65 21.10 -29.61
C ALA A 220 -11.11 20.52 -28.26
N LEU A 221 -10.19 20.28 -27.34
CA LEU A 221 -10.49 20.00 -25.93
C LEU A 221 -10.56 21.35 -25.22
N THR A 222 -11.72 21.74 -24.75
CA THR A 222 -11.91 23.05 -24.08
C THR A 222 -11.74 22.97 -22.58
N GLU A 223 -11.89 21.77 -22.02
CA GLU A 223 -11.80 21.49 -20.60
C GLU A 223 -11.44 20.01 -20.44
N VAL A 224 -10.56 19.72 -19.49
CA VAL A 224 -10.28 18.36 -19.02
C VAL A 224 -10.38 18.39 -17.51
N GLY A 225 -11.32 17.65 -16.94
CA GLY A 225 -11.44 17.57 -15.50
C GLY A 225 -11.24 16.18 -14.97
N TYR A 226 -11.06 16.13 -13.66
CA TYR A 226 -10.68 14.94 -12.93
C TYR A 226 -11.37 14.88 -11.56
N THR A 227 -11.50 13.67 -11.06
CA THR A 227 -11.85 13.37 -9.67
C THR A 227 -10.91 12.28 -9.17
N VAL A 228 -10.31 12.48 -8.00
CA VAL A 228 -9.48 11.51 -7.29
C VAL A 228 -10.25 11.03 -6.08
N THR A 229 -10.43 9.72 -5.95
CA THR A 229 -10.98 9.11 -4.75
C THR A 229 -10.03 8.09 -4.15
N MET A 230 -10.02 7.98 -2.84
CA MET A 230 -9.29 6.97 -2.09
C MET A 230 -10.26 6.34 -1.09
N ASN A 231 -10.63 5.07 -1.28
CA ASN A 231 -11.69 4.40 -0.51
C ASN A 231 -13.03 5.16 -0.51
N ASP A 232 -13.44 5.64 -1.69
CA ASP A 232 -14.67 6.44 -1.89
C ASP A 232 -14.65 7.86 -1.25
N VAL A 233 -13.58 8.23 -0.54
CA VAL A 233 -13.35 9.61 -0.07
C VAL A 233 -12.82 10.44 -1.24
N THR A 234 -13.46 11.58 -1.56
CA THR A 234 -13.01 12.46 -2.64
C THR A 234 -11.89 13.35 -2.14
N VAL A 235 -10.65 12.95 -2.43
CA VAL A 235 -9.46 13.67 -1.98
C VAL A 235 -8.97 14.70 -3.01
N GLY A 236 -9.64 14.84 -4.16
CA GLY A 236 -9.25 15.83 -5.15
C GLY A 236 -10.24 15.94 -6.31
N GLN A 237 -10.53 17.16 -6.75
CA GLN A 237 -11.37 17.41 -7.91
C GLN A 237 -10.95 18.71 -8.60
N GLY A 238 -10.99 18.73 -9.93
CA GLY A 238 -10.70 19.95 -10.67
C GLY A 238 -10.95 19.85 -12.17
N ALA A 239 -10.66 20.96 -12.86
CA ALA A 239 -10.73 21.05 -14.31
C ALA A 239 -9.65 21.99 -14.84
N SER A 240 -9.20 21.76 -16.06
CA SER A 240 -8.27 22.63 -16.76
C SER A 240 -9.01 23.79 -17.43
N ASP A 241 -8.45 24.99 -17.33
CA ASP A 241 -8.98 26.19 -17.99
C ASP A 241 -8.39 26.41 -19.40
N ARG A 242 -7.53 25.48 -19.85
CA ARG A 242 -6.77 25.61 -21.10
C ARG A 242 -7.46 24.84 -22.21
N THR A 243 -7.60 25.51 -23.35
CA THR A 243 -8.05 24.85 -24.59
C THR A 243 -6.87 24.28 -25.35
N TYR A 244 -6.98 23.02 -25.76
CA TYR A 244 -6.01 22.32 -26.60
C TYR A 244 -6.67 21.94 -27.92
N VAL A 245 -5.94 22.03 -29.03
CA VAL A 245 -6.45 21.64 -30.35
C VAL A 245 -5.57 20.52 -30.89
N VAL A 246 -6.19 19.38 -31.19
CA VAL A 246 -5.53 18.24 -31.83
C VAL A 246 -5.86 18.29 -33.34
N PRO A 247 -4.89 18.60 -34.21
CA PRO A 247 -5.14 18.71 -35.65
C PRO A 247 -5.56 17.37 -36.27
N SER A 248 -6.22 17.44 -37.43
CA SER A 248 -6.66 16.25 -38.17
C SER A 248 -5.49 15.32 -38.52
N GLY A 249 -5.55 14.05 -38.12
CA GLY A 249 -4.53 13.05 -38.44
C GLY A 249 -3.20 13.25 -37.71
N GLU A 250 -3.14 14.12 -36.71
CA GLU A 250 -1.95 14.37 -35.90
C GLU A 250 -2.15 13.92 -34.45
N ALA A 251 -1.03 13.76 -33.74
CA ALA A 251 -1.00 13.56 -32.29
C ALA A 251 -0.51 14.83 -31.57
N ARG A 252 -1.04 15.08 -30.37
CA ARG A 252 -0.62 16.17 -29.47
C ARG A 252 -0.58 15.67 -28.03
N THR A 253 0.47 16.05 -27.32
CA THR A 253 0.58 15.79 -25.88
C THR A 253 -0.11 16.91 -25.11
N LEU A 254 -1.04 16.51 -24.26
CA LEU A 254 -1.73 17.35 -23.29
C LEU A 254 -1.08 17.17 -21.93
N GLU A 255 -0.61 18.27 -21.36
CA GLU A 255 -0.10 18.33 -19.99
C GLU A 255 -1.20 18.89 -19.08
N THR A 256 -1.52 18.18 -17.99
CA THR A 256 -2.47 18.62 -16.97
C THR A 256 -1.98 18.23 -15.58
N THR A 257 -2.38 19.01 -14.58
CA THR A 257 -2.01 18.75 -13.18
C THR A 257 -3.27 18.42 -12.41
N THR A 258 -3.39 17.17 -11.97
CA THR A 258 -4.38 16.81 -10.94
C THR A 258 -3.81 17.15 -9.57
N ARG A 259 -4.68 17.35 -8.58
CA ARG A 259 -4.27 17.72 -7.22
C ARG A 259 -5.08 16.93 -6.23
N ILE A 260 -4.38 16.35 -5.27
CA ILE A 260 -4.96 15.89 -4.01
C ILE A 260 -4.99 17.10 -3.08
N ASP A 261 -6.14 17.38 -2.50
CA ASP A 261 -6.32 18.32 -1.40
C ASP A 261 -5.91 17.62 -0.10
N ASN A 262 -4.84 18.11 0.52
CA ASN A 262 -4.30 17.44 1.69
C ASN A 262 -5.23 17.56 2.91
N SER A 263 -6.19 18.49 2.90
CA SER A 263 -7.17 18.63 3.99
C SER A 263 -8.21 17.51 4.04
N GLU A 264 -8.29 16.67 3.00
CA GLU A 264 -9.19 15.51 2.93
C GLU A 264 -8.47 14.19 3.31
N LEU A 265 -7.17 14.25 3.64
CA LEU A 265 -6.36 13.05 3.87
C LEU A 265 -6.55 12.42 5.26
N ASP A 266 -7.02 13.18 6.24
CA ASP A 266 -7.38 12.66 7.55
C ASP A 266 -8.60 11.73 7.46
N GLU A 267 -9.64 12.10 6.69
CA GLU A 267 -10.80 11.23 6.41
C GLU A 267 -10.38 9.98 5.63
N TRP A 268 -9.52 10.13 4.60
CA TRP A 268 -8.95 8.99 3.88
C TRP A 268 -8.22 8.04 4.85
N TRP A 269 -7.41 8.57 5.77
CA TRP A 269 -6.64 7.77 6.72
C TRP A 269 -7.53 6.88 7.60
N VAL A 270 -8.64 7.42 8.09
CA VAL A 270 -9.63 6.64 8.84
C VAL A 270 -10.14 5.46 8.01
N SER A 271 -10.55 5.72 6.77
CA SER A 271 -11.03 4.67 5.85
C SER A 271 -9.95 3.62 5.54
N HIS A 272 -8.69 4.04 5.41
CA HIS A 272 -7.54 3.18 5.15
C HIS A 272 -7.34 2.19 6.30
N LEU A 273 -7.33 2.68 7.55
CA LEU A 273 -7.17 1.85 8.73
C LEU A 273 -8.37 0.93 8.98
N GLN A 274 -9.60 1.41 8.79
CA GLN A 274 -10.80 0.59 8.91
C GLN A 274 -10.85 -0.56 7.90
N ARG A 275 -10.22 -0.36 6.73
CA ARG A 275 -10.02 -1.38 5.69
C ARG A 275 -8.72 -2.15 5.86
N ASN A 276 -8.21 -2.26 7.09
CA ASN A 276 -6.99 -3.00 7.42
C ASN A 276 -5.76 -2.52 6.64
N GLN A 277 -5.55 -1.20 6.58
CA GLN A 277 -4.45 -0.57 5.84
C GLN A 277 -4.49 -0.87 4.32
N THR A 278 -5.68 -0.90 3.73
CA THR A 278 -5.88 -1.10 2.30
C THR A 278 -6.64 0.09 1.72
N THR A 279 -6.15 0.61 0.60
CA THR A 279 -6.81 1.68 -0.13
C THR A 279 -6.99 1.36 -1.60
N ASP A 280 -8.21 1.63 -2.08
CA ASP A 280 -8.53 1.68 -3.50
C ASP A 280 -8.43 3.14 -3.97
N LEU A 281 -7.35 3.47 -4.69
CA LEU A 281 -7.16 4.74 -5.37
C LEU A 281 -7.83 4.67 -6.74
N ARG A 282 -8.66 5.67 -7.07
CA ARG A 282 -9.29 5.83 -8.37
C ARG A 282 -9.15 7.26 -8.86
N ILE A 283 -8.67 7.44 -10.09
CA ILE A 283 -8.61 8.74 -10.78
C ILE A 283 -9.46 8.65 -12.03
N GLU A 284 -10.54 9.43 -12.07
CA GLU A 284 -11.44 9.51 -13.20
C GLU A 284 -11.22 10.80 -13.96
N PHE A 285 -11.28 10.74 -15.30
CA PHE A 285 -11.16 11.91 -16.15
C PHE A 285 -12.39 12.09 -17.04
N TYR A 286 -12.67 13.34 -17.39
CA TYR A 286 -13.60 13.69 -18.45
C TYR A 286 -13.01 14.81 -19.31
N ALA A 287 -13.44 14.89 -20.57
CA ALA A 287 -13.09 16.01 -21.44
C ALA A 287 -14.35 16.66 -22.02
N THR A 288 -14.34 17.98 -22.12
CA THR A 288 -15.31 18.72 -22.94
C THR A 288 -14.68 18.99 -24.30
N LEU A 289 -15.22 18.35 -25.33
CA LEU A 289 -14.77 18.44 -26.71
C LEU A 289 -15.64 19.43 -27.47
N ARG A 290 -15.04 20.21 -28.38
CA ARG A 290 -15.74 20.99 -29.39
C ARG A 290 -15.45 20.41 -30.78
N VAL A 291 -16.48 19.88 -31.42
CA VAL A 291 -16.41 19.26 -32.76
C VAL A 291 -17.52 19.84 -33.63
N GLY A 292 -17.18 20.42 -34.77
CA GLY A 292 -18.17 20.99 -35.70
C GLY A 292 -18.99 22.17 -35.15
N GLY A 293 -18.56 22.79 -34.04
CA GLY A 293 -19.25 23.92 -33.40
C GLY A 293 -20.02 23.55 -32.12
N ASP A 294 -20.32 22.27 -31.91
CA ASP A 294 -21.01 21.78 -30.71
C ASP A 294 -20.01 21.38 -29.61
N SER A 295 -20.38 21.63 -28.35
CA SER A 295 -19.62 21.20 -27.17
C SER A 295 -20.24 19.94 -26.55
N ILE A 296 -19.42 18.92 -26.33
CA ILE A 296 -19.83 17.60 -25.82
C ILE A 296 -18.89 17.20 -24.70
N ARG A 297 -19.44 16.90 -23.52
CA ARG A 297 -18.70 16.28 -22.42
C ARG A 297 -18.66 14.78 -22.63
N VAL A 298 -17.45 14.22 -22.63
CA VAL A 298 -17.16 12.81 -22.87
C VAL A 298 -16.41 12.27 -21.65
N PRO A 299 -16.93 11.22 -20.98
CA PRO A 299 -16.17 10.52 -19.96
C PRO A 299 -14.97 9.83 -20.61
N LEU A 300 -13.81 9.87 -19.96
CA LEU A 300 -12.61 9.20 -20.43
C LEU A 300 -12.42 7.89 -19.66
N ASP A 301 -13.43 7.03 -19.69
CA ASP A 301 -13.47 5.79 -18.88
C ASP A 301 -12.29 4.87 -19.16
N SER A 302 -11.76 4.89 -20.40
CA SER A 302 -10.57 4.14 -20.78
C SER A 302 -9.27 4.68 -20.15
N LEU A 303 -9.32 5.88 -19.58
CA LEU A 303 -8.21 6.52 -18.85
C LEU A 303 -8.41 6.49 -17.35
N THR A 304 -9.51 5.90 -16.86
CA THR A 304 -9.71 5.71 -15.43
C THR A 304 -8.55 4.88 -14.90
N TYR A 305 -7.83 5.46 -13.94
CA TYR A 305 -6.73 4.79 -13.26
C TYR A 305 -7.25 4.23 -11.95
N GLU A 306 -7.03 2.94 -11.73
CA GLU A 306 -7.40 2.26 -10.49
C GLU A 306 -6.17 1.52 -9.94
N LYS A 307 -5.90 1.72 -8.65
CA LYS A 307 -4.84 1.00 -7.95
C LYS A 307 -5.27 0.68 -6.53
N THR A 308 -5.27 -0.60 -6.19
CA THR A 308 -5.31 -1.02 -4.80
C THR A 308 -3.89 -1.05 -4.26
N PHE A 309 -3.64 -0.36 -3.15
CA PHE A 309 -2.38 -0.46 -2.42
C PHE A 309 -2.63 -0.80 -0.95
N GLU A 310 -1.66 -1.47 -0.35
CA GLU A 310 -1.70 -1.90 1.03
C GLU A 310 -0.46 -1.41 1.76
N THR A 311 -0.61 -1.05 3.02
CA THR A 311 0.52 -0.79 3.91
C THR A 311 0.51 -1.77 5.07
N ASP A 312 1.66 -1.91 5.71
CA ASP A 312 1.82 -2.60 6.99
C ASP A 312 2.80 -1.80 7.85
N VAL A 313 2.32 -0.67 8.36
CA VAL A 313 3.15 0.35 9.01
C VAL A 313 3.95 -0.26 10.18
N PHE A 314 3.30 -1.10 10.99
CA PHE A 314 3.94 -1.72 12.15
C PHE A 314 4.49 -3.14 11.90
N GLY A 315 4.23 -3.75 10.73
CA GLY A 315 4.66 -5.12 10.45
C GLY A 315 3.84 -6.18 11.18
N THR A 316 2.61 -5.85 11.59
CA THR A 316 1.75 -6.69 12.43
C THR A 316 0.40 -6.96 11.80
N LYS A 317 0.20 -6.59 10.53
CA LYS A 317 -1.02 -6.93 9.80
C LYS A 317 -1.18 -8.44 9.79
N ALA A 318 -2.35 -8.93 10.21
CA ALA A 318 -2.65 -10.35 10.11
C ALA A 318 -2.70 -10.72 8.62
N ASP A 319 -1.91 -11.72 8.20
CA ASP A 319 -2.05 -12.31 6.87
C ASP A 319 -3.51 -12.72 6.70
N GLY A 320 -4.19 -12.19 5.68
CA GLY A 320 -5.61 -12.45 5.38
C GLY A 320 -5.90 -13.88 4.94
N GLY A 321 -5.27 -14.87 5.56
CA GLY A 321 -5.66 -16.27 5.46
C GLY A 321 -7.10 -16.41 5.93
N GLU A 322 -7.93 -16.97 5.06
CA GLU A 322 -9.33 -17.29 5.29
C GLU A 322 -9.60 -17.62 6.76
N VAL A 323 -10.50 -16.84 7.37
CA VAL A 323 -11.15 -17.20 8.62
C VAL A 323 -11.89 -18.51 8.42
N ALA A 324 -11.19 -19.61 8.67
CA ALA A 324 -11.81 -20.90 8.89
C ALA A 324 -12.74 -20.73 10.10
N ASN A 325 -14.03 -20.72 9.82
CA ASN A 325 -15.09 -20.66 10.80
C ASN A 325 -15.03 -21.91 11.69
N ALA A 326 -14.22 -21.88 12.75
CA ALA A 326 -14.16 -22.91 13.77
C ALA A 326 -15.02 -22.46 14.96
N SER A 327 -16.33 -22.66 14.82
CA SER A 327 -17.25 -22.64 15.93
C SER A 327 -16.95 -23.81 16.87
N GLY A 328 -16.61 -23.48 18.13
CA GLY A 328 -16.98 -24.25 19.32
C GLY A 328 -16.25 -25.56 19.59
N GLY A 329 -15.45 -25.57 20.67
CA GLY A 329 -15.05 -26.84 21.29
C GLY A 329 -13.97 -26.71 22.35
N SER A 330 -14.33 -26.23 23.53
CA SER A 330 -13.53 -26.36 24.75
C SER A 330 -13.19 -27.83 25.01
N THR A 331 -11.90 -28.20 24.98
CA THR A 331 -11.42 -29.49 25.47
C THR A 331 -10.34 -29.29 26.54
N THR A 332 -10.80 -29.35 27.78
CA THR A 332 -10.03 -29.71 28.96
C THR A 332 -9.34 -31.05 28.74
N ALA A 333 -8.01 -31.07 28.86
CA ALA A 333 -7.24 -32.30 28.92
C ALA A 333 -7.44 -32.94 30.32
N THR A 334 -7.98 -34.15 30.37
CA THR A 334 -7.88 -35.03 31.54
C THR A 334 -7.54 -36.43 31.06
N THR A 335 -6.51 -36.98 31.68
CA THR A 335 -5.87 -38.26 31.43
C THR A 335 -6.61 -39.43 32.08
N THR A 336 -6.43 -40.61 31.45
CA THR A 336 -6.53 -41.97 32.03
C THR A 336 -7.92 -42.57 32.25
N ALA A 337 -8.24 -43.61 31.48
CA ALA A 337 -8.36 -45.00 31.97
C ALA A 337 -8.78 -45.95 30.83
N THR A 338 -8.05 -47.06 30.75
CA THR A 338 -8.35 -48.28 29.97
C THR A 338 -9.50 -49.03 30.65
N ASP A 339 -10.45 -49.56 29.88
CA ASP A 339 -10.92 -50.96 29.96
C ASP A 339 -12.18 -51.19 29.11
N GLY A 340 -12.18 -52.33 28.41
CA GLY A 340 -13.31 -53.27 28.48
C GLY A 340 -14.45 -53.17 27.45
N GLU A 341 -14.58 -54.28 26.72
CA GLU A 341 -15.85 -54.94 26.37
C GLU A 341 -16.60 -54.52 25.07
N SER A 342 -16.46 -55.39 24.06
CA SER A 342 -17.52 -56.20 23.44
C SER A 342 -18.97 -55.67 23.37
N GLY A 343 -19.58 -55.79 22.18
CA GLY A 343 -20.97 -56.25 22.08
C GLY A 343 -21.95 -55.48 21.18
N SER A 344 -22.22 -56.08 20.01
CA SER A 344 -23.56 -56.35 19.44
C SER A 344 -24.44 -55.23 18.85
N GLU A 345 -24.50 -55.27 17.52
CA GLU A 345 -25.68 -55.43 16.63
C GLU A 345 -27.04 -54.74 16.89
N GLY A 346 -27.55 -54.15 15.79
CA GLY A 346 -28.98 -54.16 15.41
C GLY A 346 -29.79 -52.94 15.85
N THR A 347 -30.76 -52.38 15.11
CA THR A 347 -31.46 -52.75 13.88
C THR A 347 -32.22 -51.51 13.35
N THR A 348 -32.43 -51.48 12.03
CA THR A 348 -33.53 -50.93 11.21
C THR A 348 -34.55 -49.91 11.75
N GLY A 349 -34.83 -48.90 10.90
CA GLY A 349 -36.08 -48.12 10.91
C GLY A 349 -36.27 -47.30 9.64
N THR A 350 -36.93 -47.89 8.63
CA THR A 350 -37.39 -47.27 7.39
C THR A 350 -38.56 -46.30 7.63
N THR A 351 -38.62 -45.15 6.95
CA THR A 351 -39.86 -44.58 6.39
C THR A 351 -39.54 -43.68 5.19
N ALA A 352 -40.36 -43.84 4.14
CA ALA A 352 -40.21 -43.28 2.81
C ALA A 352 -41.01 -41.98 2.59
N GLY A 353 -40.65 -41.26 1.53
CA GLY A 353 -41.38 -40.16 0.89
C GLY A 353 -40.36 -39.10 0.44
N GLY A 354 -40.04 -38.86 -0.84
CA GLY A 354 -40.75 -39.07 -2.09
C GLY A 354 -41.01 -37.72 -2.74
N SER A 355 -40.10 -37.23 -3.58
CA SER A 355 -40.43 -36.47 -4.79
C SER A 355 -39.23 -36.28 -5.70
N THR A 356 -39.46 -36.61 -6.96
CA THR A 356 -38.61 -36.59 -8.15
C THR A 356 -38.39 -35.17 -8.66
N THR A 357 -37.21 -34.84 -9.19
CA THR A 357 -37.05 -34.16 -10.50
C THR A 357 -35.65 -34.45 -11.06
N THR A 358 -35.64 -34.94 -12.30
CA THR A 358 -34.50 -35.31 -13.14
C THR A 358 -34.21 -34.20 -14.14
N ALA A 359 -32.94 -33.88 -14.39
CA ALA A 359 -32.30 -33.83 -15.73
C ALA A 359 -30.99 -33.02 -15.66
N THR A 360 -29.82 -33.66 -15.80
CA THR A 360 -29.10 -34.05 -17.02
C THR A 360 -28.22 -32.92 -17.58
N THR A 361 -26.93 -33.00 -17.26
CA THR A 361 -25.83 -32.33 -17.97
C THR A 361 -25.50 -33.11 -19.25
N THR A 362 -25.61 -32.47 -20.40
CA THR A 362 -25.03 -32.93 -21.67
C THR A 362 -23.77 -32.13 -21.99
N THR A 363 -22.65 -32.84 -22.06
CA THR A 363 -21.40 -32.41 -22.69
C THR A 363 -21.30 -33.19 -23.99
N ASP A 364 -21.30 -32.55 -25.16
CA ASP A 364 -20.54 -33.03 -26.32
C ASP A 364 -20.53 -32.07 -27.54
N ALA A 365 -19.54 -32.33 -28.41
CA ALA A 365 -19.19 -31.76 -29.73
C ALA A 365 -18.22 -30.56 -29.72
N GLY A 366 -17.02 -30.59 -30.32
CA GLY A 366 -16.41 -31.54 -31.25
C GLY A 366 -16.43 -31.06 -32.71
N GLY A 367 -15.36 -30.37 -33.12
CA GLY A 367 -14.60 -30.62 -34.38
C GLY A 367 -15.10 -30.15 -35.77
N LEU A 368 -14.10 -29.74 -36.57
CA LEU A 368 -13.86 -29.97 -38.02
C LEU A 368 -13.87 -28.77 -39.01
N PHE A 369 -12.96 -28.90 -40.00
CA PHE A 369 -12.58 -28.08 -41.18
C PHE A 369 -11.41 -27.09 -40.91
N GLY A 370 -10.14 -27.25 -41.37
CA GLY A 370 -9.56 -27.97 -42.51
C GLY A 370 -9.77 -27.16 -43.81
N GLY A 371 -8.81 -26.69 -44.61
CA GLY A 371 -7.35 -26.74 -44.77
C GLY A 371 -7.03 -26.16 -46.18
N GLY A 372 -5.78 -25.83 -46.51
CA GLY A 372 -5.38 -25.61 -47.93
C GLY A 372 -4.27 -24.59 -48.21
N ASP A 373 -3.17 -25.10 -48.78
CA ASP A 373 -1.86 -24.49 -49.07
C ASP A 373 -1.78 -23.46 -50.23
N GLY A 374 -0.65 -22.74 -50.34
CA GLY A 374 -0.09 -22.40 -51.67
C GLY A 374 0.79 -21.16 -51.88
N ASN A 375 2.10 -21.29 -51.61
CA ASN A 375 3.24 -20.87 -52.47
C ASN A 375 3.55 -19.39 -52.85
N GLY A 376 4.64 -18.86 -52.27
CA GLY A 376 5.91 -18.50 -52.97
C GLY A 376 6.08 -17.14 -53.69
N SER A 377 7.03 -16.31 -53.22
CA SER A 377 8.14 -15.79 -54.05
C SER A 377 9.21 -15.09 -53.20
N ALA A 378 10.48 -15.41 -53.50
CA ALA A 378 11.68 -14.74 -53.03
C ALA A 378 11.94 -13.42 -53.78
N GLY A 379 12.74 -12.55 -53.18
CA GLY A 379 13.29 -11.32 -53.77
C GLY A 379 14.35 -10.72 -52.84
N ASP A 380 15.58 -10.77 -53.31
CA ASP A 380 16.87 -10.54 -52.66
C ASP A 380 17.31 -9.06 -52.62
N GLY A 381 18.20 -8.73 -51.65
CA GLY A 381 19.35 -7.86 -51.93
C GLY A 381 19.41 -6.46 -51.29
N GLY A 382 20.47 -6.22 -50.51
CA GLY A 382 21.13 -4.90 -50.44
C GLY A 382 21.45 -4.36 -49.05
N GLY A 383 22.68 -4.57 -48.58
CA GLY A 383 23.22 -4.16 -47.28
C GLY A 383 23.61 -2.67 -47.09
N PRO A 384 24.39 -2.36 -46.05
CA PRO A 384 24.43 -1.05 -45.38
C PRO A 384 25.45 -0.07 -45.96
N GLY A 385 25.17 1.23 -45.82
CA GLY A 385 26.09 2.31 -46.17
C GLY A 385 26.19 3.33 -45.03
N THR A 386 27.36 3.43 -44.43
CA THR A 386 27.82 4.59 -43.65
C THR A 386 28.65 5.49 -44.56
N THR A 387 28.60 6.81 -44.38
CA THR A 387 29.75 7.74 -44.24
C THR A 387 29.31 9.21 -44.33
N THR A 388 30.11 10.02 -43.65
CA THR A 388 30.06 11.45 -43.31
C THR A 388 30.23 12.40 -44.51
N THR A 389 29.77 13.66 -44.39
CA THR A 389 30.60 14.89 -44.16
C THR A 389 29.84 16.16 -44.64
N ASP A 390 29.83 17.15 -43.76
CA ASP A 390 30.06 18.60 -43.96
C ASP A 390 28.98 19.65 -44.28
N ASP A 391 29.22 20.77 -43.57
CA ASP A 391 29.01 22.20 -43.83
C ASP A 391 27.61 22.86 -43.72
N GLY A 392 27.49 23.80 -42.76
CA GLY A 392 26.39 24.75 -42.68
C GLY A 392 26.39 25.67 -41.44
N LEU A 393 27.20 26.71 -41.49
CA LEU A 393 27.54 27.72 -40.48
C LEU A 393 26.45 28.83 -40.26
N LEU A 394 26.41 29.42 -39.04
CA LEU A 394 25.86 30.74 -38.59
C LEU A 394 24.33 30.89 -38.35
N GLY A 395 23.83 31.53 -37.27
CA GLY A 395 24.51 32.25 -36.19
C GLY A 395 23.58 32.93 -35.15
N LEU A 396 24.25 33.58 -34.17
CA LEU A 396 23.91 34.77 -33.36
C LEU A 396 22.58 34.76 -32.56
N ARG A 397 22.60 34.62 -31.22
CA ARG A 397 22.84 35.68 -30.21
C ARG A 397 22.18 37.04 -30.52
N SER A 398 21.10 37.30 -29.76
CA SER A 398 20.81 38.57 -29.08
C SER A 398 20.15 38.24 -27.75
#